data_AF-C3YR58-F1
#
_entry.id   AF-C3YR58-F1
#
_cell.length_a   1.000
_cell.length_b   1.000
_cell.length_c   1.000
_cell.angle_alpha   90.00
_cell.angle_beta   90.00
_cell.angle_gamma   90.00
#
_symmetry.space_group_name_H-M   'P 1'
#
loop_
_entity.id
_entity.type
_entity.pdbx_description
1 polymer ?
#
loop_
_entity_poly.entity_id
_entity_poly.type
_entity_poly.pdbx_seq_one_letter_code
_entity_poly.pdbx_strand_id
1 'polypeptide(L)'
;MADAGGGDGGADAEEEEEELDPDLLKKIQERYMPVKPDKLYSFRTISVGDIAVDMYCLHHVTSWENVEVGEAIWPSAKILSRYLLDNPSLVRDVPVLELGCGPGLTGLVAARLTSHPGIVVLTDHCHLVLGELVPRSIQHNFPNSDSPKCAYLHWGSDLPAFQQKYGKFDVILGADVIYWTEYVEPLLQTVSELLSAK
;
A
#
# COMPACT_ATOMS: atom_id res chain seq x y z
N MET A 1 54.31 20.34 -0.68
CA MET A 1 53.94 20.22 -2.11
C MET A 1 54.11 18.77 -2.48
N ALA A 2 53.11 17.95 -2.79
CA ALA A 2 51.68 18.10 -3.08
C ALA A 2 50.96 16.89 -2.44
N ASP A 3 49.83 17.04 -1.75
CA ASP A 3 48.44 17.04 -2.26
C ASP A 3 48.09 15.83 -3.14
N ALA A 4 47.22 14.97 -2.60
CA ALA A 4 46.50 13.93 -3.31
C ALA A 4 45.07 13.93 -2.76
N GLY A 5 44.27 14.85 -3.29
CA GLY A 5 42.84 14.97 -3.06
C GLY A 5 42.08 13.75 -3.55
N GLY A 6 41.09 13.34 -2.75
CA GLY A 6 40.15 12.30 -3.06
C GLY A 6 39.17 12.68 -4.16
N GLY A 7 38.67 11.65 -4.84
CA GLY A 7 37.45 11.69 -5.62
C GLY A 7 36.66 10.44 -5.27
N ASP A 8 35.80 10.55 -4.26
CA ASP A 8 34.73 9.58 -4.03
C ASP A 8 33.57 10.00 -4.93
N GLY A 9 33.46 9.34 -6.08
CA GLY A 9 32.33 9.48 -6.98
C GLY A 9 31.18 8.66 -6.45
N GLY A 10 30.38 9.24 -5.57
CA GLY A 10 29.06 8.72 -5.21
C GLY A 10 28.22 8.67 -6.48
N ALA A 11 28.00 7.48 -7.02
CA ALA A 11 26.99 7.24 -8.03
C ALA A 11 25.65 7.13 -7.31
N ASP A 12 24.81 8.15 -7.50
CA ASP A 12 23.39 8.11 -7.18
C ASP A 12 22.77 6.91 -7.91
N ALA A 13 22.46 5.85 -7.17
CA ALA A 13 21.64 4.75 -7.66
C ALA A 13 20.19 5.21 -7.58
N GLU A 14 19.69 5.80 -8.67
CA GLU A 14 18.27 5.95 -8.91
C GLU A 14 17.68 4.53 -8.97
N GLU A 15 17.03 4.09 -7.88
CA GLU A 15 16.28 2.84 -7.86
C GLU A 15 15.08 3.00 -8.81
N GLU A 16 15.19 2.41 -10.00
CA GLU A 16 14.07 2.23 -10.92
C GLU A 16 12.95 1.49 -10.16
N GLU A 17 11.83 2.17 -9.90
CA GLU A 17 10.57 1.49 -9.61
C GLU A 17 10.32 0.56 -10.81
N GLU A 18 10.42 -0.76 -10.61
CA GLU A 18 10.10 -1.73 -11.66
C GLU A 18 8.62 -1.54 -12.04
N GLU A 19 8.38 -0.71 -13.05
CA GLU A 19 7.13 -0.69 -13.78
C GLU A 19 6.87 -2.13 -14.24
N LEU A 20 5.73 -2.67 -13.82
CA LEU A 20 5.30 -3.99 -14.26
C LEU A 20 5.33 -4.03 -15.79
N ASP A 21 6.00 -5.04 -16.35
CA ASP A 21 6.07 -5.26 -17.79
C ASP A 21 4.68 -5.04 -18.44
N PRO A 22 4.54 -4.11 -19.39
CA PRO A 22 3.27 -3.83 -20.05
C PRO A 22 2.61 -5.07 -20.65
N ASP A 23 3.39 -6.05 -21.10
CA ASP A 23 2.87 -7.32 -21.62
C ASP A 23 2.37 -8.23 -20.50
N LEU A 24 2.98 -8.18 -19.31
CA LEU A 24 2.50 -8.87 -18.12
C LEU A 24 1.21 -8.22 -17.59
N LEU A 25 1.16 -6.88 -17.54
CA LEU A 25 -0.06 -6.13 -17.21
C LEU A 25 -1.20 -6.49 -18.17
N LYS A 26 -0.93 -6.50 -19.47
CA LYS A 26 -1.90 -6.89 -20.49
C LYS A 26 -2.35 -8.35 -20.33
N LYS A 27 -1.44 -9.27 -20.03
CA LYS A 27 -1.79 -10.68 -19.74
C LYS A 27 -2.61 -10.82 -18.46
N ILE A 28 -2.33 -10.04 -17.41
CA ILE A 28 -3.12 -10.00 -16.18
C ILE A 28 -4.53 -9.48 -16.50
N GLN A 29 -4.63 -8.39 -17.25
CA GLN A 29 -5.90 -7.83 -17.73
C GLN A 29 -6.68 -8.86 -18.57
N GLU A 30 -6.06 -9.52 -19.54
CA GLU A 30 -6.72 -10.49 -20.41
C GLU A 30 -7.12 -11.79 -19.68
N ARG A 31 -6.33 -12.23 -18.70
CA ARG A 31 -6.52 -13.50 -17.98
C ARG A 31 -7.48 -13.39 -16.79
N TYR A 32 -7.43 -12.28 -16.05
CA TYR A 32 -8.21 -12.08 -14.83
C TYR A 32 -9.31 -11.03 -14.98
N MET A 33 -9.33 -10.25 -16.07
CA MET A 33 -10.33 -9.20 -16.31
C MET A 33 -10.98 -9.33 -17.70
N PRO A 34 -11.81 -10.35 -17.96
CA PRO A 34 -12.58 -10.45 -19.21
C PRO A 34 -13.59 -9.30 -19.41
N VAL A 35 -13.80 -8.47 -18.37
CA VAL A 35 -14.63 -7.27 -18.37
C VAL A 35 -13.71 -6.04 -18.32
N LYS A 36 -13.88 -5.09 -19.24
CA LYS A 36 -13.08 -3.85 -19.28
C LYS A 36 -13.01 -3.16 -17.90
N PRO A 37 -11.81 -2.81 -17.39
CA PRO A 37 -11.61 -2.20 -16.06
C PRO A 37 -12.52 -1.00 -15.79
N ASP A 38 -12.74 -0.17 -16.80
CA ASP A 38 -13.55 1.06 -16.78
C ASP A 38 -15.05 0.83 -16.53
N LYS A 39 -15.52 -0.43 -16.46
CA LYS A 39 -16.90 -0.75 -16.04
C LYS A 39 -17.00 -1.22 -14.59
N LEU A 40 -15.91 -1.64 -13.96
CA LEU A 40 -15.91 -2.23 -12.62
C LEU A 40 -15.39 -1.27 -11.56
N TYR A 41 -14.38 -0.44 -11.89
CA TYR A 41 -13.77 0.50 -10.94
C TYR A 41 -14.03 1.94 -11.34
N SER A 42 -14.09 2.79 -10.34
CA SER A 42 -14.27 4.24 -10.50
C SER A 42 -13.72 4.94 -9.29
N PHE A 43 -13.46 6.24 -9.43
CA PHE A 43 -13.27 7.08 -8.25
C PHE A 43 -14.55 7.18 -7.42
N ARG A 44 -14.41 6.99 -6.11
CA ARG A 44 -15.38 7.38 -5.10
C ARG A 44 -14.69 8.16 -4.00
N THR A 45 -15.29 9.28 -3.60
CA THR A 45 -14.90 9.94 -2.37
C THR A 45 -15.45 9.15 -1.18
N ILE A 46 -14.55 8.68 -0.32
CA ILE A 46 -14.88 8.07 0.96
C ILE A 46 -14.58 9.10 2.05
N SER A 47 -15.61 9.51 2.78
CA SER A 47 -15.47 10.40 3.93
C SER A 47 -15.25 9.60 5.21
N VAL A 48 -14.19 9.93 5.94
CA VAL A 48 -13.88 9.43 7.28
C VAL A 48 -13.77 10.66 8.17
N GLY A 49 -14.80 10.92 8.97
CA GLY A 49 -14.88 12.16 9.75
C GLY A 49 -14.80 13.41 8.87
N ASP A 50 -13.79 14.24 9.12
CA ASP A 50 -13.47 15.47 8.36
C ASP A 50 -12.48 15.24 7.22
N ILE A 51 -11.94 14.02 7.05
CA ILE A 51 -11.08 13.66 5.93
C ILE A 51 -11.93 13.08 4.79
N ALA A 52 -11.67 13.53 3.57
CA ALA A 52 -12.13 12.92 2.34
C ALA A 52 -10.95 12.31 1.58
N VAL A 53 -11.10 11.05 1.16
CA VAL A 53 -10.13 10.32 0.34
C VAL A 53 -10.81 9.82 -0.93
N ASP A 54 -10.26 10.17 -2.09
CA ASP A 54 -10.77 9.73 -3.38
C ASP A 54 -10.16 8.39 -3.79
N MET A 55 -10.96 7.34 -3.76
CA MET A 55 -10.53 5.95 -3.94
C MET A 55 -10.90 5.46 -5.33
N TYR A 56 -9.93 5.01 -6.13
CA TYR A 56 -10.22 4.23 -7.34
C TYR A 56 -10.47 2.78 -6.94
N CYS A 57 -11.74 2.42 -6.78
CA CYS A 57 -12.14 1.13 -6.24
C CYS A 57 -13.41 0.60 -6.90
N LEU A 58 -13.77 -0.64 -6.57
CA LEU A 58 -14.90 -1.33 -7.18
C LEU A 58 -16.24 -0.58 -6.96
N HIS A 59 -16.88 -0.16 -8.05
CA HIS A 59 -18.30 -0.42 -8.34
C HIS A 59 -19.28 -0.74 -7.19
N HIS A 60 -19.65 -2.00 -7.25
CA HIS A 60 -20.57 -2.78 -6.46
C HIS A 60 -20.17 -4.21 -6.75
N VAL A 61 -20.09 -5.05 -5.73
CA VAL A 61 -19.91 -6.48 -5.94
C VAL A 61 -21.25 -7.05 -6.43
N THR A 62 -21.45 -7.15 -7.74
CA THR A 62 -22.65 -7.79 -8.31
C THR A 62 -22.48 -9.30 -8.47
N SER A 63 -21.24 -9.77 -8.58
CA SER A 63 -20.86 -11.17 -8.49
C SER A 63 -19.38 -11.29 -8.09
N TRP A 64 -19.05 -12.31 -7.28
CA TRP A 64 -17.67 -12.63 -6.87
C TRP A 64 -16.94 -13.51 -7.88
N GLU A 65 -17.56 -13.79 -9.04
CA GLU A 65 -17.04 -14.73 -10.03
C GLU A 65 -15.78 -14.23 -10.73
N ASN A 66 -15.50 -12.91 -10.67
CA ASN A 66 -14.35 -12.27 -11.34
C ASN A 66 -13.73 -11.14 -10.52
N VAL A 67 -13.87 -11.17 -9.18
CA VAL A 67 -13.41 -10.08 -8.29
C VAL A 67 -12.77 -10.71 -7.06
N GLU A 68 -11.53 -10.34 -6.77
CA GLU A 68 -10.86 -10.73 -5.53
C GLU A 68 -11.36 -9.90 -4.35
N VAL A 69 -11.36 -10.50 -3.16
CA VAL A 69 -11.76 -9.85 -1.90
C VAL A 69 -10.99 -8.55 -1.66
N GLY A 70 -9.72 -8.49 -2.06
CA GLY A 70 -8.84 -7.32 -1.92
C GLY A 70 -9.22 -6.12 -2.78
N GLU A 71 -10.17 -6.24 -3.71
CA GLU A 71 -10.55 -5.14 -4.60
C GLU A 71 -11.66 -4.24 -4.03
N ALA A 72 -12.28 -4.65 -2.92
CA ALA A 72 -13.36 -3.94 -2.26
C ALA A 72 -12.89 -3.23 -0.98
N ILE A 73 -13.52 -2.09 -0.67
CA ILE A 73 -13.34 -1.44 0.63
C ILE A 73 -14.24 -2.10 1.66
N TRP A 74 -13.65 -2.83 2.60
CA TRP A 74 -14.36 -3.51 3.67
C TRP A 74 -14.76 -2.57 4.82
N PRO A 75 -15.84 -2.87 5.58
CA PRO A 75 -16.26 -2.05 6.71
C PRO A 75 -15.16 -1.83 7.76
N SER A 76 -14.32 -2.83 8.04
CA SER A 76 -13.24 -2.70 9.02
C SER A 76 -12.19 -1.68 8.61
N ALA A 77 -11.93 -1.49 7.31
CA ALA A 77 -11.04 -0.43 6.83
C ALA A 77 -11.60 0.96 7.21
N LYS A 78 -12.91 1.18 7.04
CA LYS A 78 -13.56 2.45 7.45
C LYS A 78 -13.52 2.66 8.96
N ILE A 79 -13.72 1.59 9.74
CA ILE A 79 -13.68 1.65 11.20
C ILE A 79 -12.26 1.95 11.68
N LEU A 80 -11.24 1.26 11.14
CA LEU A 80 -9.84 1.50 11.48
C LEU A 80 -9.40 2.90 11.06
N SER A 81 -9.75 3.36 9.85
CA SER A 81 -9.51 4.74 9.41
C SER A 81 -10.12 5.76 10.37
N ARG A 82 -11.36 5.53 10.83
CA ARG A 82 -12.01 6.42 11.81
C ARG A 82 -11.26 6.40 13.14
N TYR A 83 -10.84 5.23 13.60
CA TYR A 83 -10.04 5.10 14.82
C TYR A 83 -8.70 5.85 14.73
N LEU A 84 -8.00 5.77 13.59
CA LEU A 84 -6.77 6.54 13.36
C LEU A 84 -7.02 8.05 13.35
N LEU A 85 -8.10 8.49 12.72
CA LEU A 85 -8.48 9.91 12.71
C LEU A 85 -8.75 10.43 14.12
N ASP A 86 -9.40 9.63 14.95
CA ASP A 86 -9.70 9.99 16.34
C ASP A 86 -8.44 9.88 17.24
N ASN A 87 -7.39 9.17 16.79
CA ASN A 87 -6.13 8.93 17.51
C ASN A 87 -4.89 9.19 16.63
N PRO A 88 -4.72 10.39 16.07
CA PRO A 88 -3.73 10.63 15.02
C PRO A 88 -2.28 10.50 15.50
N SER A 89 -2.03 10.65 16.80
CA SER A 89 -0.71 10.45 17.40
C SER A 89 -0.16 9.02 17.24
N LEU A 90 -1.00 8.04 16.90
CA LEU A 90 -0.54 6.68 16.66
C LEU A 90 0.32 6.59 15.39
N VAL A 91 -0.01 7.35 14.35
CA VAL A 91 0.61 7.25 13.01
C VAL A 91 1.31 8.53 12.58
N ARG A 92 1.22 9.60 13.36
CA ARG A 92 1.82 10.89 13.04
C ARG A 92 3.34 10.80 13.03
N ASP A 93 3.92 11.13 11.87
CA ASP A 93 5.36 11.31 11.67
C ASP A 93 6.22 10.10 12.12
N VAL A 94 5.65 8.88 12.04
CA VAL A 94 6.34 7.60 12.28
C VAL A 94 6.19 6.68 11.06
N PRO A 95 7.14 5.77 10.77
CA PRO A 95 7.00 4.84 9.66
C PRO A 95 5.82 3.87 9.87
N VAL A 96 4.94 3.79 8.87
CA VAL A 96 3.71 2.97 8.92
C VAL A 96 3.69 1.98 7.77
N LEU A 97 3.38 0.72 8.06
CA LEU A 97 3.11 -0.32 7.08
C LEU A 97 1.63 -0.73 7.17
N GLU A 98 0.93 -0.80 6.04
CA GLU A 98 -0.37 -1.47 5.97
C GLU A 98 -0.22 -2.83 5.28
N LEU A 99 -0.64 -3.90 5.95
CA LEU A 99 -0.68 -5.26 5.41
C LEU A 99 -2.08 -5.56 4.86
N GLY A 100 -2.16 -6.09 3.63
CA GLY A 100 -3.43 -6.41 2.99
C GLY A 100 -4.30 -5.16 2.81
N CYS A 101 -3.74 -4.13 2.18
CA CYS A 101 -4.34 -2.80 2.11
C CYS A 101 -5.62 -2.75 1.25
N GLY A 102 -5.82 -3.75 0.37
CA GLY A 102 -6.87 -3.70 -0.64
C GLY A 102 -6.82 -2.38 -1.39
N PRO A 103 -7.94 -1.66 -1.60
CA PRO A 103 -7.88 -0.37 -2.31
C PRO A 103 -7.08 0.74 -1.59
N GLY A 104 -6.67 0.53 -0.34
CA GLY A 104 -5.71 1.39 0.38
C GLY A 104 -6.31 2.45 1.30
N LEU A 105 -7.58 2.34 1.69
CA LEU A 105 -8.26 3.39 2.46
C LEU A 105 -7.54 3.71 3.79
N THR A 106 -7.12 2.68 4.54
CA THR A 106 -6.52 2.90 5.86
C THR A 106 -5.16 3.60 5.73
N GLY A 107 -4.28 3.10 4.86
CA GLY A 107 -2.97 3.67 4.61
C GLY A 107 -3.04 5.08 4.04
N LEU A 108 -3.99 5.37 3.14
CA LEU A 108 -4.19 6.73 2.62
C LEU A 108 -4.69 7.69 3.72
N VAL A 109 -5.56 7.23 4.63
CA VAL A 109 -5.94 8.02 5.81
C VAL A 109 -4.75 8.24 6.73
N ALA A 110 -3.95 7.21 7.01
CA ALA A 110 -2.72 7.35 7.81
C ALA A 110 -1.76 8.37 7.18
N ALA A 111 -1.58 8.33 5.86
CA ALA A 111 -0.76 9.27 5.10
C ALA A 111 -1.31 10.72 5.14
N ARG A 112 -2.62 10.92 5.32
CA ARG A 112 -3.21 12.25 5.53
C ARG A 112 -3.04 12.79 6.96
N LEU A 113 -2.68 11.94 7.93
CA LEU A 113 -2.52 12.31 9.33
C LEU A 113 -1.07 12.63 9.72
N THR A 114 -0.13 12.54 8.78
CA THR A 114 1.30 12.79 8.93
C THR A 114 1.72 14.00 8.08
N SER A 115 2.82 14.67 8.46
CA SER A 115 3.45 15.71 7.64
C SER A 115 4.35 15.13 6.55
N HIS A 116 4.64 13.82 6.62
CA HIS A 116 5.54 13.10 5.72
C HIS A 116 4.85 11.86 5.14
N PRO A 117 3.96 11.99 4.14
CA PRO A 117 3.21 10.86 3.59
C PRO A 117 4.09 9.70 3.08
N GLY A 118 5.30 9.96 2.58
CA GLY A 118 6.22 8.96 2.04
C GLY A 118 6.82 7.96 3.03
N ILE A 119 6.55 8.12 4.33
CA ILE A 119 6.89 7.12 5.36
C ILE A 119 5.81 6.05 5.53
N VAL A 120 4.69 6.16 4.80
CA VAL A 120 3.60 5.18 4.80
C VAL A 120 3.76 4.26 3.59
N VAL A 121 3.78 2.95 3.84
CA VAL A 121 3.87 1.91 2.81
C VAL A 121 2.62 1.05 2.85
N LEU A 122 1.86 1.02 1.75
CA LEU A 122 0.69 0.17 1.58
C LEU A 122 1.09 -1.12 0.87
N THR A 123 0.70 -2.28 1.39
CA THR A 123 1.08 -3.56 0.78
C THR A 123 -0.09 -4.51 0.58
N ASP A 124 -0.03 -5.25 -0.51
CA ASP A 124 -0.94 -6.34 -0.83
C ASP A 124 -0.20 -7.42 -1.65
N HIS A 125 -0.82 -8.59 -1.77
CA HIS A 125 -0.38 -9.66 -2.66
C HIS A 125 -1.08 -9.59 -4.03
N CYS A 126 -2.17 -8.83 -4.16
CA CYS A 126 -2.89 -8.70 -5.42
C CYS A 126 -2.20 -7.68 -6.35
N HIS A 127 -1.72 -8.16 -7.51
CA HIS A 127 -1.08 -7.29 -8.50
C HIS A 127 -2.01 -6.22 -9.08
N LEU A 128 -3.30 -6.50 -9.20
CA LEU A 128 -4.27 -5.49 -9.67
C LEU A 128 -4.43 -4.35 -8.67
N VAL A 129 -4.51 -4.69 -7.38
CA VAL A 129 -4.60 -3.72 -6.30
C VAL A 129 -3.41 -2.74 -6.36
N LEU A 130 -2.20 -3.28 -6.50
CA LEU A 130 -0.97 -2.49 -6.47
C LEU A 130 -0.56 -1.89 -7.82
N GLY A 131 -0.98 -2.46 -8.94
CA GLY A 131 -0.69 -1.95 -10.28
C GLY A 131 -1.70 -0.91 -10.76
N GLU A 132 -2.93 -0.91 -10.23
CA GLU A 132 -4.01 -0.06 -10.74
C GLU A 132 -4.75 0.70 -9.64
N LEU A 133 -5.25 0.02 -8.59
CA LEU A 133 -6.19 0.65 -7.64
C LEU A 133 -5.50 1.66 -6.71
N VAL A 134 -4.45 1.19 -6.03
CA VAL A 134 -3.72 2.00 -5.04
C VAL A 134 -2.95 3.14 -5.72
N PRO A 135 -2.16 2.93 -6.80
CA PRO A 135 -1.43 4.02 -7.45
C PRO A 135 -2.32 5.16 -7.93
N ARG A 136 -3.48 4.85 -8.56
CA ARG A 136 -4.43 5.86 -9.01
C ARG A 136 -5.02 6.65 -7.84
N SER A 137 -5.30 5.98 -6.72
CA SER A 137 -5.78 6.62 -5.49
C SER A 137 -4.69 7.50 -4.87
N ILE A 138 -3.44 7.05 -4.82
CA ILE A 138 -2.29 7.84 -4.35
C ILE A 138 -2.14 9.10 -5.20
N GLN A 139 -2.06 8.96 -6.52
CA GLN A 139 -1.87 10.07 -7.47
C GLN A 139 -2.97 11.13 -7.33
N HIS A 140 -4.22 10.72 -7.10
CA HIS A 140 -5.33 11.66 -6.93
C HIS A 140 -5.28 12.41 -5.60
N ASN A 141 -4.86 11.74 -4.52
CA ASN A 141 -4.91 12.30 -3.17
C ASN A 141 -3.63 13.01 -2.74
N PHE A 142 -2.49 12.72 -3.38
CA PHE A 142 -1.15 13.20 -3.04
C PHE A 142 -0.40 13.62 -4.33
N PRO A 143 -0.80 14.72 -4.98
CA PRO A 143 -0.20 15.16 -6.25
C PRO A 143 1.21 15.79 -6.09
N ASN A 144 1.71 15.90 -4.86
CA ASN A 144 3.03 16.47 -4.56
C ASN A 144 4.11 15.38 -4.58
N SER A 145 5.39 15.77 -4.56
CA SER A 145 6.52 14.84 -4.59
C SER A 145 6.64 13.92 -3.36
N ASP A 146 5.99 14.25 -2.24
CA ASP A 146 5.94 13.40 -1.05
C ASP A 146 4.56 12.72 -0.98
N SER A 147 4.54 11.43 -1.31
CA SER A 147 3.34 10.59 -1.39
C SER A 147 3.59 9.24 -0.74
N PRO A 148 2.56 8.60 -0.16
CA PRO A 148 2.71 7.23 0.34
C PRO A 148 3.13 6.28 -0.78
N LYS A 149 3.80 5.20 -0.42
CA LYS A 149 4.32 4.19 -1.35
C LYS A 149 3.39 2.98 -1.36
N CYS A 150 3.38 2.23 -2.46
CA CYS A 150 2.76 0.91 -2.50
C CYS A 150 3.73 -0.15 -2.99
N ALA A 151 3.67 -1.35 -2.40
CA ALA A 151 4.62 -2.41 -2.70
C ALA A 151 3.97 -3.80 -2.59
N TYR A 152 4.41 -4.72 -3.45
CA TYR A 152 4.03 -6.12 -3.35
C TYR A 152 4.60 -6.73 -2.07
N LEU A 153 3.74 -7.40 -1.30
CA LEU A 153 4.17 -8.21 -0.17
C LEU A 153 3.24 -9.41 -0.01
N HIS A 154 3.79 -10.59 -0.26
CA HIS A 154 3.18 -11.84 0.17
C HIS A 154 3.72 -12.18 1.56
N TRP A 155 2.84 -12.33 2.55
CA TRP A 155 3.25 -12.52 3.94
C TRP A 155 4.15 -13.75 4.11
N GLY A 156 5.20 -13.60 4.94
CA GLY A 156 6.20 -14.62 5.19
C GLY A 156 7.21 -14.83 4.06
N SER A 157 7.12 -14.10 2.94
CA SER A 157 8.01 -14.25 1.78
C SER A 157 8.96 -13.07 1.64
N ASP A 158 10.25 -13.34 1.44
CA ASP A 158 11.31 -12.35 1.14
C ASP A 158 11.39 -11.14 2.09
N LEU A 159 11.01 -11.32 3.36
CA LEU A 159 10.98 -10.27 4.38
C LEU A 159 12.33 -9.55 4.58
N PRO A 160 13.50 -10.20 4.54
CA PRO A 160 14.78 -9.50 4.64
C PRO A 160 15.02 -8.50 3.50
N ALA A 161 14.64 -8.85 2.28
CA ALA A 161 14.77 -7.96 1.12
C ALA A 161 13.77 -6.80 1.21
N PHE A 162 12.53 -7.08 1.63
CA PHE A 162 11.53 -6.05 1.88
C PHE A 162 12.00 -5.06 2.97
N GLN A 163 12.54 -5.57 4.08
CA GLN A 163 13.09 -4.75 5.16
C GLN A 163 14.30 -3.94 4.70
N GLN A 164 15.16 -4.48 3.84
CA GLN A 164 16.28 -3.73 3.28
C GLN A 164 15.81 -2.52 2.47
N LYS A 165 14.73 -2.66 1.70
CA LYS A 165 14.18 -1.60 0.84
C LYS A 165 13.34 -0.57 1.60
N TYR A 166 12.46 -1.01 2.49
CA TYR A 166 11.49 -0.13 3.15
C TYR A 166 11.77 0.14 4.63
N GLY A 167 12.75 -0.54 5.22
CA GLY A 167 13.08 -0.43 6.64
C GLY A 167 12.14 -1.23 7.55
N LYS A 168 12.17 -0.88 8.84
CA LYS A 168 11.22 -1.35 9.86
C LYS A 168 10.19 -0.28 10.16
N PHE A 169 9.06 -0.69 10.72
CA PHE A 169 7.91 0.17 10.96
C PHE A 169 7.57 0.25 12.44
N ASP A 170 7.21 1.46 12.89
CA ASP A 170 6.77 1.67 14.27
C ASP A 170 5.30 1.28 14.47
N VAL A 171 4.53 1.30 13.38
CA VAL A 171 3.14 0.87 13.34
C VAL A 171 2.89 -0.03 12.13
N ILE A 172 2.24 -1.17 12.39
CA ILE A 172 1.69 -2.04 11.36
C ILE A 172 0.17 -2.03 11.48
N LEU A 173 -0.50 -1.70 10.38
CA LEU A 173 -1.96 -1.68 10.23
C LEU A 173 -2.42 -2.93 9.46
N GLY A 174 -3.63 -3.40 9.76
CA GLY A 174 -4.31 -4.45 9.00
C GLY A 174 -5.79 -4.45 9.32
N ALA A 175 -6.63 -4.31 8.30
CA ALA A 175 -8.09 -4.32 8.43
C ALA A 175 -8.66 -5.55 7.70
N ASP A 176 -9.42 -6.40 8.41
CA ASP A 176 -9.97 -7.66 7.88
C ASP A 176 -8.92 -8.61 7.27
N VAL A 177 -7.70 -8.63 7.82
CA VAL A 177 -6.59 -9.47 7.34
C VAL A 177 -6.61 -10.92 7.83
N ILE A 178 -7.42 -11.25 8.84
CA ILE A 178 -7.54 -12.60 9.43
C ILE A 178 -8.88 -13.22 9.02
N TYR A 179 -8.89 -13.96 7.92
CA TYR A 179 -10.08 -14.65 7.43
C TYR A 179 -9.81 -16.08 6.92
N TRP A 180 -8.57 -16.36 6.52
CA TRP A 180 -8.06 -17.69 6.20
C TRP A 180 -7.01 -18.12 7.24
N THR A 181 -7.12 -19.35 7.74
CA THR A 181 -6.29 -19.80 8.87
C THR A 181 -4.84 -20.05 8.46
N GLU A 182 -4.63 -20.47 7.21
CA GLU A 182 -3.33 -20.74 6.61
C GLU A 182 -2.41 -19.51 6.53
N TYR A 183 -2.96 -18.29 6.55
CA TYR A 183 -2.19 -17.05 6.49
C TYR A 183 -1.88 -16.45 7.86
N VAL A 184 -2.41 -17.02 8.96
CA VAL A 184 -2.18 -16.48 10.31
C VAL A 184 -0.71 -16.54 10.68
N GLU A 185 -0.03 -17.68 10.47
CA GLU A 185 1.39 -17.81 10.79
C GLU A 185 2.28 -16.91 9.91
N PRO A 186 2.13 -16.90 8.57
CA PRO A 186 2.86 -15.94 7.71
C PRO A 186 2.63 -14.47 8.08
N LEU A 187 1.39 -14.09 8.45
CA LEU A 187 1.07 -12.74 8.91
C LEU A 187 1.86 -12.40 10.18
N LEU A 188 1.84 -13.27 11.19
CA LEU A 188 2.55 -13.05 12.45
C LEU A 188 4.08 -12.99 12.26
N GLN A 189 4.63 -13.84 11.38
CA GLN A 189 6.04 -13.78 11.00
C GLN A 189 6.39 -12.43 10.35
N THR A 190 5.55 -11.96 9.43
CA THR A 190 5.71 -10.65 8.76
C THR A 190 5.70 -9.51 9.77
N VAL A 191 4.75 -9.50 10.70
CA VAL A 191 4.67 -8.51 11.78
C VAL A 191 5.91 -8.57 12.67
N SER A 192 6.34 -9.77 13.09
CA SER A 192 7.51 -9.93 13.95
C SER A 192 8.80 -9.45 13.31
N GLU A 193 8.98 -9.67 12.01
CA GLU A 193 10.20 -9.26 11.30
C GLU A 193 10.21 -7.76 11.01
N LEU A 194 9.09 -7.19 10.57
CA LEU A 194 9.04 -5.81 10.07
C LEU A 194 8.74 -4.76 11.14
N LEU A 195 8.20 -5.16 12.31
CA LEU A 195 7.95 -4.22 13.41
C LEU A 195 9.26 -3.81 14.09
N SER A 196 9.43 -2.53 14.38
CA SER A 196 10.57 -2.01 15.12
C SER A 196 10.55 -2.47 16.58
N ALA A 197 11.73 -2.72 17.15
CA ALA A 197 11.86 -2.89 18.59
C ALA A 197 11.88 -1.49 19.23
N LYS A 198 10.96 -1.22 20.17
CA LYS A 198 10.95 0.01 20.97
C LYS A 198 12.07 0.03 21.98
#